data_AF-A0A2U1N1K0-F1
#
_entry.id   AF-A0A2U1N1K0-F1
#
_cell.length_a   1.000
_cell.length_b   1.000
_cell.length_c   1.000
_cell.angle_alpha   90.00
_cell.angle_beta   90.00
_cell.angle_gamma   90.00
#
_symmetry.space_group_name_H-M   'P 1'
#
loop_
_entity.id
_entity.type
_entity.pdbx_description
1 polymer ?
#
loop_
_entity_poly.entity_id
_entity_poly.type
_entity_poly.pdbx_seq_one_letter_code
_entity_poly.pdbx_strand_id
1 'polypeptide(L)'
;MSYEVNGSCPDDELLAQKLLLKGCEPLPRCRCHPAAPLEYVEPYTIPESFWSTPSDSSVVWTAYTCKNYLCLINRKRDQRGFDDCKDSFDLGGREKTRWTESNNRGGIDFGIDEVLEVKKNGTIRIGLDIGGGAATFAVRKREKNITIITTSMNLNGPFNSFIASRGVVPMVLRPGGLFWLDHFFCVGEQLEDVYTPLLESIGFNKVKWVVGKKLDRAPELREMYLSALLEKPLTNSL
;
A
#
# COMPACT_ATOMS: atom_id res chain seq x y z
N MET A 1 21.46 1.32 21.66
CA MET A 1 20.61 2.46 21.25
C MET A 1 19.65 2.75 22.39
N SER A 2 19.68 3.97 22.93
CA SER A 2 18.73 4.43 23.95
C SER A 2 17.59 5.20 23.27
N TYR A 3 16.35 4.87 23.62
CA TYR A 3 15.15 5.60 23.19
C TYR A 3 14.67 6.39 24.39
N GLU A 4 15.04 7.67 24.44
CA GLU A 4 14.60 8.57 25.50
C GLU A 4 13.13 8.90 25.34
N VAL A 5 12.39 8.85 26.45
CA VAL A 5 10.95 9.17 26.45
C VAL A 5 10.79 10.66 26.14
N ASN A 6 9.98 10.99 25.14
CA ASN A 6 9.80 12.36 24.61
C ASN A 6 11.08 12.99 24.02
N GLY A 7 12.15 12.23 23.84
CA GLY A 7 13.37 12.67 23.15
C GLY A 7 13.28 12.48 21.63
N SER A 8 14.37 12.74 20.92
CA SER A 8 14.49 12.41 19.50
C SER A 8 14.83 10.93 19.31
N CYS A 9 14.17 10.27 18.35
CA CYS A 9 14.52 8.90 18.00
C CYS A 9 15.92 8.85 17.35
N PRO A 10 16.72 7.80 17.62
CA PRO A 10 17.94 7.55 16.88
C PRO A 10 17.67 7.40 15.38
N ASP A 11 18.65 7.78 14.56
CA ASP A 11 18.61 7.53 13.11
C ASP A 11 18.93 6.05 12.82
N ASP A 12 17.90 5.22 12.95
CA ASP A 12 17.96 3.77 12.89
C ASP A 12 16.95 3.17 11.89
N GLU A 13 16.51 3.97 10.92
CA GLU A 13 15.48 3.58 9.93
C GLU A 13 15.87 2.31 9.17
N LEU A 14 17.15 2.14 8.82
CA LEU A 14 17.66 0.92 8.18
C LEU A 14 17.50 -0.32 9.06
N LEU A 15 17.71 -0.19 10.37
CA LEU A 15 17.51 -1.28 11.33
C LEU A 15 16.01 -1.55 11.51
N ALA A 16 15.20 -0.51 11.64
CA ALA A 16 13.75 -0.63 11.73
C ALA A 16 13.24 -1.42 10.52
N GLN A 17 13.60 -1.02 9.30
CA GLN A 17 13.20 -1.71 8.07
C GLN A 17 13.62 -3.19 8.06
N LYS A 18 14.85 -3.51 8.50
CA LYS A 18 15.31 -4.91 8.62
C LYS A 18 14.48 -5.73 9.60
N LEU A 19 14.04 -5.13 10.71
CA LEU A 19 13.14 -5.77 11.67
C LEU A 19 11.75 -5.98 11.07
N LEU A 20 11.20 -4.97 10.38
CA LEU A 20 9.90 -5.08 9.72
C LEU A 20 9.90 -6.21 8.69
N LEU A 21 10.96 -6.32 7.89
CA LEU A 21 11.12 -7.39 6.89
C LEU A 21 11.19 -8.79 7.50
N LYS A 22 11.62 -8.90 8.76
CA LYS A 22 11.66 -10.17 9.51
C LYS A 22 10.41 -10.40 10.36
N GLY A 23 9.38 -9.58 10.19
CA GLY A 23 8.14 -9.62 10.96
C GLY A 23 8.31 -9.29 12.44
N CYS A 24 9.41 -8.65 12.81
CA CYS A 24 9.60 -8.15 14.16
C CYS A 24 8.86 -6.82 14.36
N GLU A 25 8.47 -6.56 15.60
CA GLU A 25 8.04 -5.23 16.05
C GLU A 25 9.13 -4.21 15.69
N PRO A 26 8.79 -3.00 15.22
CA PRO A 26 9.79 -1.97 15.02
C PRO A 26 10.45 -1.64 16.37
N LEU A 27 11.58 -0.96 16.27
CA LEU A 27 12.26 -0.36 17.42
C LEU A 27 11.26 0.46 18.28
N PRO A 28 11.55 0.71 19.58
CA PRO A 28 10.67 1.43 20.53
C PRO A 28 10.40 2.91 20.21
N ARG A 29 10.19 3.25 18.93
CA ARG A 29 9.98 4.59 18.38
C ARG A 29 8.69 5.24 18.86
N CYS A 30 7.73 4.49 19.39
CA CYS A 30 6.57 5.07 20.09
C CYS A 30 6.95 5.85 21.37
N ARG A 31 8.19 5.68 21.87
CA ARG A 31 8.68 6.37 23.06
C ARG A 31 9.29 7.74 22.75
N CYS A 32 9.69 7.99 21.51
CA CYS A 32 10.42 9.18 21.09
C CYS A 32 9.74 9.84 19.88
N HIS A 33 10.16 11.06 19.55
CA HIS A 33 9.70 11.75 18.36
C HIS A 33 10.58 11.36 17.16
N PRO A 34 9.99 10.86 16.05
CA PRO A 34 10.74 10.58 14.84
C PRO A 34 11.52 11.82 14.38
N ALA A 35 12.71 11.61 13.83
CA ALA A 35 13.47 12.71 13.24
C ALA A 35 12.66 13.32 12.08
N ALA A 36 12.35 14.61 12.19
CA ALA A 36 11.78 15.38 11.10
C ALA A 36 12.91 15.86 10.17
N PRO A 37 12.65 16.01 8.86
CA PRO A 37 13.57 16.72 7.99
C PRO A 37 13.80 18.16 8.48
N LEU A 38 15.06 18.61 8.47
CA LEU A 38 15.44 19.93 9.00
C LEU A 38 14.78 21.10 8.25
N GLU A 39 14.60 20.95 6.95
CA GLU A 39 14.04 21.98 6.06
C GLU A 39 12.72 21.51 5.43
N TYR A 40 11.86 20.89 6.23
CA TYR A 40 10.60 20.35 5.74
C TYR A 40 9.77 21.41 5.00
N VAL A 41 9.37 21.09 3.78
CA VAL A 41 8.48 21.90 2.94
C VAL A 41 7.14 21.18 2.87
N GLU A 42 6.05 21.93 3.04
CA GLU A 42 4.71 21.38 2.89
C GLU A 42 4.49 20.81 1.47
N PRO A 43 3.76 19.69 1.32
CA PRO A 43 3.50 19.11 0.02
C PRO A 43 2.68 20.06 -0.88
N TYR A 44 2.79 19.85 -2.20
CA TYR A 44 1.93 20.53 -3.16
C TYR A 44 0.44 20.35 -2.84
N THR A 45 -0.37 21.34 -3.20
CA THR A 45 -1.82 21.26 -3.01
C THR A 45 -2.43 20.20 -3.92
N ILE A 46 -3.60 19.67 -3.55
CA ILE A 46 -4.36 18.77 -4.41
C ILE A 46 -5.05 19.63 -5.50
N PRO A 47 -4.98 19.26 -6.79
CA PRO A 47 -4.51 17.99 -7.35
C PRO A 47 -3.04 17.97 -7.84
N GLU A 48 -2.29 19.05 -7.70
CA GLU A 48 -0.91 19.14 -8.19
C GLU A 48 0.00 18.06 -7.57
N SER A 49 -0.16 17.75 -6.29
CA SER A 49 0.60 16.71 -5.60
C SER A 49 0.44 15.30 -6.18
N PHE A 50 -0.59 15.02 -6.99
CA PHE A 50 -0.80 13.70 -7.56
C PHE A 50 0.32 13.28 -8.52
N TRP A 51 0.86 14.25 -9.27
CA TRP A 51 1.79 14.00 -10.37
C TRP A 51 3.08 14.85 -10.28
N SER A 52 3.29 15.52 -9.14
CA SER A 52 4.50 16.28 -8.86
C SER A 52 5.45 15.51 -7.96
N THR A 53 6.74 15.60 -8.26
CA THR A 53 7.78 15.06 -7.38
C THR A 53 7.94 15.99 -6.17
N PRO A 54 7.85 15.52 -4.93
CA PRO A 54 7.99 16.36 -3.73
C PRO A 54 9.38 16.96 -3.61
N SER A 55 9.52 17.96 -2.73
CA SER A 55 10.84 18.48 -2.33
C SER A 55 11.71 17.36 -1.74
N ASP A 56 13.00 17.36 -2.08
CA ASP A 56 13.98 16.46 -1.44
C ASP A 56 14.00 16.63 0.08
N SER A 57 13.63 17.80 0.61
CA SER A 57 13.52 18.04 2.05
C SER A 57 12.31 17.38 2.72
N SER A 58 11.46 16.65 1.99
CA SER A 58 10.33 15.89 2.57
C SER A 58 10.73 14.58 3.25
N VAL A 59 11.99 14.16 3.11
CA VAL A 59 12.48 12.84 3.53
C VAL A 59 13.81 12.94 4.26
N VAL A 60 14.01 12.11 5.28
CA VAL A 60 15.33 11.85 5.87
C VAL A 60 16.03 10.76 5.03
N TRP A 61 17.07 11.14 4.29
CA TRP A 61 17.70 10.29 3.26
C TRP A 61 18.75 9.30 3.76
N THR A 62 19.07 9.33 5.05
CA THR A 62 20.23 8.62 5.63
C THR A 62 20.17 7.11 5.37
N ALA A 63 18.99 6.51 5.45
CA ALA A 63 18.77 5.08 5.26
C ALA A 63 18.71 4.58 3.80
N TYR A 64 18.64 5.48 2.82
CA TYR A 64 18.47 5.09 1.41
C TYR A 64 19.75 5.24 0.59
N THR A 65 19.90 4.40 -0.44
CA THR A 65 21.05 4.52 -1.36
C THR A 65 20.98 5.84 -2.14
N CYS A 66 19.80 6.22 -2.62
CA CYS A 66 19.55 7.52 -3.23
C CYS A 66 19.42 8.62 -2.17
N LYS A 67 19.92 9.82 -2.48
CA LYS A 67 19.89 10.99 -1.59
C LYS A 67 18.99 12.14 -2.06
N ASN A 68 18.25 11.91 -3.14
CA ASN A 68 17.25 12.81 -3.70
C ASN A 68 16.29 12.01 -4.60
N TYR A 69 15.16 12.62 -4.95
CA TYR A 69 14.19 12.01 -5.86
C TYR A 69 14.73 11.86 -7.27
N LEU A 70 15.63 12.73 -7.73
CA LEU A 70 16.22 12.61 -9.07
C LEU A 70 16.98 11.28 -9.24
N CYS A 71 17.70 10.82 -8.23
CA CYS A 71 18.34 9.51 -8.19
C CYS A 71 17.30 8.38 -8.26
N LEU A 72 16.18 8.50 -7.54
CA LEU A 72 15.10 7.51 -7.56
C LEU A 72 14.44 7.42 -8.94
N ILE A 73 14.19 8.56 -9.58
CA ILE A 73 13.62 8.65 -10.93
C ILE A 73 14.54 8.00 -11.97
N ASN A 74 15.85 8.22 -11.85
CA ASN A 74 16.83 7.66 -12.79
C ASN A 74 17.30 6.24 -12.44
N ARG A 75 16.83 5.66 -11.32
CA ARG A 75 17.23 4.33 -10.83
C ARG A 75 17.17 3.25 -11.90
N LYS A 76 16.10 3.21 -12.71
CA LYS A 76 15.96 2.23 -13.80
C LYS A 76 17.09 2.31 -14.84
N ARG A 77 17.67 3.48 -15.06
CA ARG A 77 18.74 3.73 -16.04
C ARG A 77 20.10 3.43 -15.44
N ASP A 78 20.29 3.80 -14.17
CA ASP A 78 21.60 3.84 -13.53
C ASP A 78 21.93 2.57 -12.73
N GLN A 79 20.91 1.83 -12.25
CA GLN A 79 21.10 0.66 -11.39
C GLN A 79 20.77 -0.67 -12.09
N ARG A 80 21.77 -1.55 -12.12
CA ARG A 80 21.70 -2.90 -12.73
C ARG A 80 21.19 -4.00 -11.79
N GLY A 81 20.98 -3.73 -10.49
CA GLY A 81 20.48 -4.69 -9.49
C GLY A 81 18.98 -4.98 -9.60
N PHE A 82 18.41 -5.89 -8.79
CA PHE A 82 16.96 -6.08 -8.69
C PHE A 82 16.43 -5.20 -7.54
N ASP A 83 15.49 -4.30 -7.86
CA ASP A 83 14.68 -3.57 -6.87
C ASP A 83 13.21 -3.74 -7.27
N ASP A 84 12.34 -4.01 -6.29
CA ASP A 84 10.91 -4.30 -6.48
C ASP A 84 10.17 -3.24 -7.29
N CYS A 85 10.59 -1.97 -7.25
CA CYS A 85 10.24 -1.05 -8.32
C CYS A 85 11.31 0.02 -8.63
N LYS A 86 11.81 -0.05 -9.87
CA LYS A 86 12.89 0.79 -10.40
C LYS A 86 12.43 2.10 -11.04
N ASP A 87 11.18 2.17 -11.48
CA ASP A 87 10.60 3.31 -12.19
C ASP A 87 9.38 3.91 -11.49
N SER A 88 9.01 3.46 -10.29
CA SER A 88 7.78 3.95 -9.64
C SER A 88 7.86 5.37 -9.09
N PHE A 89 9.05 5.97 -9.02
CA PHE A 89 9.20 7.40 -8.70
C PHE A 89 9.15 8.29 -9.96
N ASP A 90 9.25 7.71 -11.16
CA ASP A 90 9.15 8.44 -12.43
C ASP A 90 7.68 8.69 -12.80
N LEU A 91 7.11 9.74 -12.21
CA LEU A 91 5.73 10.19 -12.46
C LEU A 91 5.51 10.74 -13.88
N GLY A 92 6.59 11.07 -14.62
CA GLY A 92 6.53 11.49 -16.01
C GLY A 92 6.57 10.34 -17.01
N GLY A 93 7.09 9.19 -16.59
CA GLY A 93 7.26 7.98 -17.38
C GLY A 93 6.10 6.99 -17.23
N ARG A 94 6.44 5.74 -16.90
CA ARG A 94 5.50 4.61 -16.90
C ARG A 94 4.31 4.84 -15.96
N GLU A 95 4.53 5.41 -14.79
CA GLU A 95 3.47 5.63 -13.80
C GLU A 95 2.35 6.55 -14.33
N LYS A 96 2.68 7.50 -15.22
CA LYS A 96 1.72 8.42 -15.83
C LYS A 96 0.66 7.78 -16.72
N THR A 97 0.88 6.55 -17.19
CA THR A 97 -0.05 5.86 -18.11
C THR A 97 -0.66 4.61 -17.50
N ARG A 98 -0.31 4.25 -16.26
CA ARG A 98 -0.92 3.08 -15.61
C ARG A 98 -2.40 3.34 -15.32
N TRP A 99 -3.23 2.34 -15.64
CA TRP A 99 -4.68 2.29 -15.42
C TRP A 99 -5.53 3.34 -16.17
N THR A 100 -4.98 4.06 -17.16
CA THR A 100 -5.74 5.04 -17.97
C THR A 100 -6.46 4.44 -19.17
N GLU A 101 -5.88 3.41 -19.77
CA GLU A 101 -6.44 2.74 -20.94
C GLU A 101 -6.47 1.25 -20.65
N SER A 102 -7.53 0.56 -21.08
CA SER A 102 -7.47 -0.88 -21.30
C SER A 102 -6.50 -1.06 -22.47
N ASN A 103 -5.22 -1.24 -22.17
CA ASN A 103 -4.30 -1.67 -23.20
C ASN A 103 -4.83 -3.02 -23.70
N ASN A 104 -5.42 -3.02 -24.91
CA ASN A 104 -5.80 -4.19 -25.72
C ASN A 104 -4.57 -5.08 -26.07
N ARG A 105 -3.54 -5.09 -25.22
CA ARG A 105 -2.27 -5.79 -25.34
C ARG A 105 -2.09 -6.73 -24.15
N GLY A 106 -3.05 -7.64 -23.94
CA GLY A 106 -2.90 -8.81 -23.07
C GLY A 106 -2.53 -8.54 -21.59
N GLY A 107 -2.86 -7.35 -21.06
CA GLY A 107 -2.63 -7.02 -19.65
C GLY A 107 -3.71 -7.59 -18.74
N ILE A 108 -3.34 -7.91 -17.50
CA ILE A 108 -4.27 -8.32 -16.42
C ILE A 108 -4.94 -7.13 -15.71
N ASP A 109 -4.64 -5.90 -16.14
CA ASP A 109 -5.12 -4.66 -15.52
C ASP A 109 -6.44 -4.19 -16.16
N PHE A 110 -7.40 -3.81 -15.32
CA PHE A 110 -8.61 -3.11 -15.76
C PHE A 110 -8.38 -1.60 -15.85
N GLY A 111 -8.98 -0.95 -16.86
CA GLY A 111 -9.02 0.51 -16.92
C GLY A 111 -9.84 1.10 -15.78
N ILE A 112 -9.42 2.22 -15.20
CA ILE A 112 -10.17 2.79 -14.06
C ILE A 112 -11.55 3.26 -14.47
N ASP A 113 -11.67 3.91 -15.62
CA ASP A 113 -12.96 4.39 -16.10
C ASP A 113 -13.89 3.21 -16.46
N GLU A 114 -13.37 2.17 -17.10
CA GLU A 114 -14.08 0.91 -17.36
C GLU A 114 -14.70 0.30 -16.09
N VAL A 115 -13.91 0.19 -15.00
CA VAL A 115 -14.42 -0.34 -13.73
C VAL A 115 -15.47 0.56 -13.10
N LEU A 116 -15.33 1.89 -13.24
CA LEU A 116 -16.28 2.84 -12.68
C LEU A 116 -17.60 2.86 -13.45
N GLU A 117 -17.61 2.49 -14.73
CA GLU A 117 -18.82 2.40 -15.57
C GLU A 117 -19.73 1.20 -15.22
N VAL A 118 -19.20 0.17 -14.55
CA VAL A 118 -19.97 -1.04 -14.17
C VAL A 118 -21.11 -0.73 -13.20
N LYS A 119 -21.01 0.36 -12.44
CA LYS A 119 -22.02 0.79 -11.46
C LYS A 119 -22.24 2.29 -11.56
N LYS A 120 -23.31 2.79 -10.93
CA LYS A 120 -23.57 4.23 -10.85
C LYS A 120 -22.39 4.95 -10.20
N ASN A 121 -22.05 6.13 -10.72
CA ASN A 121 -21.00 6.99 -10.17
C ASN A 121 -21.19 7.20 -8.66
N GLY A 122 -20.09 7.07 -7.91
CA GLY A 122 -20.10 7.19 -6.44
C GLY A 122 -20.50 5.92 -5.68
N THR A 123 -20.71 4.79 -6.36
CA THR A 123 -20.89 3.47 -5.71
C THR A 123 -19.60 3.02 -5.03
N ILE A 124 -18.47 3.12 -5.74
CA ILE A 124 -17.14 2.84 -5.18
C ILE A 124 -16.64 4.13 -4.51
N ARG A 125 -16.34 4.06 -3.21
CA ARG A 125 -15.94 5.22 -2.39
C ARG A 125 -14.65 5.02 -1.62
N ILE A 126 -14.43 3.80 -1.15
CA ILE A 126 -13.27 3.41 -0.35
C ILE A 126 -12.73 2.08 -0.88
N GLY A 127 -11.42 1.88 -0.79
CA GLY A 127 -10.80 0.58 -1.08
C GLY A 127 -9.44 0.43 -0.40
N LEU A 128 -8.90 -0.79 -0.50
CA LEU A 128 -7.58 -1.17 0.01
C LEU A 128 -6.73 -1.65 -1.17
N ASP A 129 -5.54 -1.09 -1.30
CA ASP A 129 -4.54 -1.42 -2.30
C ASP A 129 -3.39 -2.17 -1.63
N ILE A 130 -3.19 -3.44 -2.00
CA ILE A 130 -2.18 -4.32 -1.41
C ILE A 130 -0.96 -4.36 -2.33
N GLY A 131 0.20 -3.90 -1.84
CA GLY A 131 1.42 -3.83 -2.65
C GLY A 131 1.47 -2.63 -3.60
N GLY A 132 0.93 -1.48 -3.18
CA GLY A 132 0.67 -0.33 -4.06
C GLY A 132 1.90 0.39 -4.61
N GLY A 133 3.13 -0.02 -4.27
CA GLY A 133 4.37 0.62 -4.75
C GLY A 133 4.40 2.09 -4.37
N ALA A 134 4.38 2.97 -5.38
CA ALA A 134 4.29 4.43 -5.22
C ALA A 134 2.86 4.99 -5.10
N ALA A 135 1.85 4.12 -4.97
CA ALA A 135 0.42 4.41 -4.82
C ALA A 135 -0.26 5.09 -6.02
N THR A 136 0.22 4.83 -7.24
CA THR A 136 -0.39 5.40 -8.44
C THR A 136 -1.83 4.95 -8.65
N PHE A 137 -2.16 3.68 -8.36
CA PHE A 137 -3.55 3.21 -8.39
C PHE A 137 -4.45 4.02 -7.44
N ALA A 138 -3.99 4.23 -6.20
CA ALA A 138 -4.70 5.03 -5.21
C ALA A 138 -4.87 6.49 -5.63
N VAL A 139 -3.84 7.12 -6.20
CA VAL A 139 -3.90 8.49 -6.74
C VAL A 139 -4.93 8.59 -7.86
N ARG A 140 -4.96 7.65 -8.81
CA ARG A 140 -5.95 7.64 -9.89
C ARG A 140 -7.38 7.55 -9.37
N LYS A 141 -7.60 6.73 -8.34
CA LYS A 141 -8.90 6.63 -7.68
C LYS A 141 -9.22 7.93 -6.94
N ARG A 142 -8.23 8.60 -6.36
CA ARG A 142 -8.37 9.91 -5.72
C ARG A 142 -8.79 11.00 -6.71
N GLU A 143 -8.29 11.00 -7.94
CA GLU A 143 -8.75 11.89 -9.03
C GLU A 143 -10.26 11.75 -9.31
N LYS A 144 -10.84 10.59 -8.98
CA LYS A 144 -12.27 10.28 -9.11
C LYS A 144 -13.02 10.40 -7.77
N ASN A 145 -12.45 11.08 -6.78
CA ASN A 145 -12.98 11.24 -5.42
C ASN A 145 -13.17 9.94 -4.63
N ILE A 146 -12.34 8.92 -4.90
CA ILE A 146 -12.35 7.64 -4.20
C ILE A 146 -11.14 7.58 -3.26
N THR A 147 -11.36 7.17 -2.01
CA THR A 147 -10.29 7.06 -1.01
C THR A 147 -9.72 5.65 -1.01
N ILE A 148 -8.47 5.49 -1.42
CA ILE A 148 -7.79 4.20 -1.33
C ILE A 148 -6.74 4.30 -0.22
N ILE A 149 -6.78 3.35 0.71
CA ILE A 149 -5.67 3.09 1.63
C ILE A 149 -4.73 2.15 0.90
N THR A 150 -3.44 2.48 0.83
CA THR A 150 -2.45 1.70 0.09
C THR A 150 -1.40 1.15 1.02
N THR A 151 -1.03 -0.11 0.84
CA THR A 151 0.02 -0.73 1.63
C THR A 151 1.34 -0.69 0.88
N SER A 152 2.39 -0.18 1.53
CA SER A 152 3.73 -0.09 0.94
C SER A 152 4.82 -0.17 2.01
N MET A 153 6.01 -0.57 1.60
CA MET A 153 7.20 -0.66 2.45
C MET A 153 8.31 0.21 1.88
N ASN A 154 9.15 0.80 2.73
CA ASN A 154 10.26 1.66 2.32
C ASN A 154 11.46 0.85 1.77
N LEU A 155 11.25 -0.01 0.75
CA LEU A 155 12.28 -0.87 0.17
C LEU A 155 13.31 -0.06 -0.62
N ASN A 156 14.40 0.33 0.03
CA ASN A 156 15.48 1.13 -0.57
C ASN A 156 14.94 2.43 -1.22
N GLY A 157 13.85 2.97 -0.69
CA GLY A 157 13.21 4.18 -1.17
C GLY A 157 12.12 4.64 -0.19
N PRO A 158 11.84 5.94 -0.08
CA PRO A 158 10.92 6.51 0.90
C PRO A 158 9.45 6.41 0.45
N PHE A 159 8.98 5.21 0.12
CA PHE A 159 7.63 5.02 -0.44
C PHE A 159 6.53 5.62 0.43
N ASN A 160 6.54 5.39 1.74
CA ASN A 160 5.49 5.88 2.62
C ASN A 160 5.43 7.42 2.64
N SER A 161 6.57 8.11 2.75
CA SER A 161 6.62 9.58 2.69
C SER A 161 6.21 10.11 1.31
N PHE A 162 6.64 9.44 0.24
CA PHE A 162 6.26 9.80 -1.13
C PHE A 162 4.75 9.66 -1.33
N ILE A 163 4.14 8.56 -0.91
CA ILE A 163 2.69 8.33 -1.00
C ILE A 163 1.91 9.39 -0.20
N ALA A 164 2.34 9.66 1.04
CA ALA A 164 1.72 10.66 1.90
C ALA A 164 1.74 12.06 1.26
N SER A 165 2.87 12.45 0.66
CA SER A 165 3.01 13.73 -0.02
C SER A 165 2.11 13.89 -1.25
N ARG A 166 1.64 12.78 -1.83
CA ARG A 166 0.66 12.74 -2.94
C ARG A 166 -0.80 12.81 -2.45
N GLY A 167 -1.02 13.00 -1.14
CA GLY A 167 -2.36 13.07 -0.55
C GLY A 167 -3.07 11.72 -0.42
N VAL A 168 -2.32 10.61 -0.40
CA VAL A 168 -2.82 9.25 -0.23
C VAL A 168 -2.36 8.70 1.13
N VAL A 169 -3.14 7.80 1.73
CA VAL A 169 -2.83 7.21 3.04
C VAL A 169 -2.01 5.93 2.88
N PRO A 170 -0.70 5.94 3.20
CA PRO A 170 0.10 4.73 3.24
C PRO A 170 -0.11 3.96 4.54
N MET A 171 -0.09 2.64 4.46
CA MET A 171 -0.11 1.73 5.61
C MET A 171 1.00 0.68 5.46
N VAL A 172 1.72 0.37 6.54
CA VAL A 172 2.75 -0.66 6.48
C VAL A 172 2.13 -2.02 6.83
N LEU A 173 2.13 -2.95 5.86
CA LEU A 173 1.81 -4.36 6.09
C LEU A 173 3.06 -5.22 5.97
N ARG A 174 3.63 -5.55 7.14
CA ARG A 174 4.91 -6.26 7.30
C ARG A 174 4.76 -7.75 7.04
N PRO A 175 5.80 -8.47 6.60
CA PRO A 175 5.88 -9.92 6.76
C PRO A 175 5.52 -10.33 8.19
N GLY A 176 4.76 -11.41 8.39
CA GLY A 176 4.19 -11.80 9.69
C GLY A 176 3.06 -10.88 10.20
N GLY A 177 2.75 -9.80 9.48
CA GLY A 177 1.65 -8.90 9.80
C GLY A 177 0.31 -9.56 9.56
N LEU A 178 -0.65 -9.29 10.45
CA LEU A 178 -1.99 -9.86 10.39
C LEU A 178 -2.95 -8.93 9.65
N PHE A 179 -3.71 -9.51 8.72
CA PHE A 179 -4.90 -8.93 8.12
C PHE A 179 -6.12 -9.61 8.74
N TRP A 180 -6.92 -8.83 9.46
CA TRP A 180 -8.13 -9.30 10.12
C TRP A 180 -9.37 -8.85 9.33
N LEU A 181 -10.04 -9.82 8.73
CA LEU A 181 -11.37 -9.68 8.13
C LEU A 181 -12.40 -10.23 9.12
N ASP A 182 -13.41 -9.43 9.48
CA ASP A 182 -14.42 -9.85 10.44
C ASP A 182 -15.84 -9.70 9.88
N HIS A 183 -16.68 -10.72 10.09
CA HIS A 183 -18.10 -10.76 9.73
C HIS A 183 -18.40 -10.27 8.30
N PHE A 184 -17.56 -10.63 7.33
CA PHE A 184 -17.84 -10.39 5.92
C PHE A 184 -19.04 -11.24 5.50
N PHE A 185 -20.11 -10.62 4.99
CA PHE A 185 -21.31 -11.34 4.58
C PHE A 185 -21.43 -11.46 3.06
N CYS A 186 -21.85 -12.63 2.59
CA CYS A 186 -22.16 -12.88 1.19
C CYS A 186 -23.12 -14.08 1.05
N VAL A 187 -23.63 -14.31 -0.15
CA VAL A 187 -24.39 -15.53 -0.48
C VAL A 187 -23.44 -16.73 -0.49
N GLY A 188 -23.83 -17.87 0.07
CA GLY A 188 -22.96 -19.04 0.24
C GLY A 188 -22.25 -19.50 -1.03
N GLU A 189 -22.95 -19.51 -2.17
CA GLU A 189 -22.35 -19.86 -3.47
C GLU A 189 -21.24 -18.88 -3.87
N GLN A 190 -21.44 -17.57 -3.66
CA GLN A 190 -20.41 -16.56 -3.93
C GLN A 190 -19.23 -16.66 -2.95
N LEU A 191 -19.47 -17.09 -1.72
CA LEU A 191 -18.40 -17.30 -0.74
C LEU A 191 -17.41 -18.35 -1.25
N GLU A 192 -17.92 -19.46 -1.76
CA GLU A 192 -17.13 -20.60 -2.24
C GLU A 192 -16.49 -20.32 -3.61
N ASP A 193 -17.26 -19.77 -4.56
CA ASP A 193 -16.81 -19.67 -5.96
C ASP A 193 -16.06 -18.37 -6.28
N VAL A 194 -16.25 -17.31 -5.49
CA VAL A 194 -15.71 -15.98 -5.80
C VAL A 194 -14.80 -15.47 -4.69
N TYR A 195 -15.32 -15.35 -3.46
CA TYR A 195 -14.61 -14.63 -2.40
C TYR A 195 -13.48 -15.46 -1.78
N THR A 196 -13.67 -16.76 -1.58
CA THR A 196 -12.60 -17.62 -1.04
C THR A 196 -11.40 -17.69 -1.99
N PRO A 197 -11.57 -17.98 -3.30
CA PRO A 197 -10.46 -17.96 -4.26
C PRO A 197 -9.79 -16.59 -4.36
N LEU A 198 -10.57 -15.51 -4.32
CA LEU A 198 -10.03 -14.14 -4.32
C LEU A 198 -9.13 -13.90 -3.11
N LEU A 199 -9.59 -14.20 -1.89
CA LEU A 199 -8.80 -14.03 -0.67
C LEU A 199 -7.55 -14.93 -0.66
N GLU A 200 -7.65 -16.15 -1.19
CA GLU A 200 -6.51 -17.06 -1.33
C GLU A 200 -5.48 -16.56 -2.34
N SER A 201 -5.92 -15.93 -3.43
CA SER A 201 -5.04 -15.36 -4.46
C SER A 201 -4.14 -14.23 -3.94
N ILE A 202 -4.48 -13.62 -2.79
CA ILE A 202 -3.63 -12.63 -2.11
C ILE A 202 -2.31 -13.28 -1.65
N GLY A 203 -2.31 -14.60 -1.42
CA GLY A 203 -1.12 -15.35 -1.04
C GLY A 203 -0.75 -15.24 0.45
N PHE A 204 -1.70 -14.86 1.32
CA PHE A 204 -1.48 -14.84 2.77
C PHE A 204 -1.74 -16.21 3.39
N ASN A 205 -1.00 -16.52 4.45
CA ASN A 205 -1.21 -17.72 5.25
C ASN A 205 -2.52 -17.59 6.03
N LYS A 206 -3.37 -18.63 6.01
CA LYS A 206 -4.58 -18.66 6.83
C LYS A 206 -4.22 -19.05 8.26
N VAL A 207 -4.29 -18.09 9.19
CA VAL A 207 -4.09 -18.36 10.63
C VAL A 207 -5.39 -18.85 11.26
N LYS A 208 -6.51 -18.22 10.92
CA LYS A 208 -7.86 -18.63 11.36
C LYS A 208 -8.87 -18.36 10.26
N TRP A 209 -9.78 -19.30 10.05
CA TRP A 209 -10.84 -19.19 9.05
C TRP A 209 -12.13 -19.76 9.62
N VAL A 210 -13.15 -18.93 9.76
CA VAL A 210 -14.44 -19.33 10.32
C VAL A 210 -15.56 -18.87 9.39
N VAL A 211 -16.39 -19.83 8.99
CA VAL A 211 -17.58 -19.58 8.17
C VAL A 211 -18.80 -20.00 8.99
N GLY A 212 -19.83 -19.15 9.02
CA GLY A 212 -21.06 -19.38 9.76
C GLY A 212 -22.28 -18.92 8.98
N LYS A 213 -23.43 -19.57 9.18
CA LYS A 213 -24.69 -19.10 8.58
C LYS A 213 -25.11 -17.78 9.21
N LYS A 214 -25.58 -16.86 8.38
CA LYS A 214 -26.20 -15.61 8.83
C LYS A 214 -27.69 -15.90 9.10
N LEU A 215 -28.09 -15.82 10.36
CA LEU A 215 -29.40 -16.29 10.85
C LEU A 215 -30.42 -15.16 11.12
N ASP A 216 -30.04 -13.90 10.89
CA ASP A 216 -30.87 -12.71 11.13
C ASP A 216 -31.90 -12.45 10.01
N ARG A 217 -31.80 -13.13 8.87
CA ARG A 217 -32.72 -13.02 7.72
C ARG A 217 -33.28 -14.37 7.28
N ALA A 218 -34.17 -14.33 6.28
CA ALA A 218 -34.80 -15.51 5.71
C ALA A 218 -33.77 -16.59 5.31
N PRO A 219 -33.90 -17.84 5.80
CA PRO A 219 -32.94 -18.93 5.55
C PRO A 219 -32.69 -19.24 4.07
N GLU A 220 -33.68 -18.93 3.24
CA GLU A 220 -33.68 -19.10 1.79
C GLU A 220 -32.70 -18.18 1.05
N LEU A 221 -32.22 -17.11 1.70
CA LEU A 221 -31.18 -16.24 1.15
C LEU A 221 -29.78 -16.85 1.25
N ARG A 222 -29.61 -17.93 2.04
CA ARG A 222 -28.38 -18.70 2.19
C ARG A 222 -27.14 -17.82 2.44
N GLU A 223 -27.32 -16.77 3.23
CA GLU A 223 -26.24 -15.86 3.56
C GLU A 223 -25.29 -16.50 4.58
N MET A 224 -24.01 -16.20 4.40
CA MET A 224 -22.91 -16.69 5.22
C MET A 224 -22.09 -15.52 5.72
N TYR A 225 -21.56 -15.63 6.93
CA TYR A 225 -20.49 -14.80 7.44
C TYR A 225 -19.15 -15.52 7.29
N LEU A 226 -18.12 -14.77 6.92
CA LEU A 226 -16.72 -15.16 6.96
C LEU A 226 -15.97 -14.22 7.91
N SER A 227 -15.29 -14.81 8.90
CA SER A 227 -14.22 -14.14 9.64
C SER A 227 -12.90 -14.86 9.38
N ALA A 228 -11.89 -14.11 8.95
CA ALA A 228 -10.58 -14.63 8.61
C ALA A 228 -9.47 -13.81 9.27
N LEU A 229 -8.48 -14.51 9.81
CA LEU A 229 -7.21 -13.95 10.23
C LEU A 229 -6.15 -14.50 9.28
N LEU A 230 -5.56 -13.61 8.49
CA LEU A 230 -4.57 -13.92 7.46
C LEU A 230 -3.23 -13.30 7.85
N GLU A 231 -2.13 -13.99 7.58
CA GLU A 231 -0.77 -13.52 7.86
C GLU A 231 0.03 -13.38 6.57
N LYS A 232 0.68 -12.23 6.39
CA LYS A 232 1.60 -12.05 5.27
C LYS A 232 2.82 -12.98 5.42
N PRO A 233 3.19 -13.80 4.42
CA PRO A 233 4.29 -14.77 4.56
C PRO A 233 5.64 -14.13 4.91
N LEU A 234 6.46 -14.83 5.69
CA LEU A 234 7.80 -14.38 6.12
C LEU A 234 8.88 -14.55 5.03
N THR A 235 8.74 -15.58 4.20
CA THR A 235 9.65 -15.91 3.10
C THR A 235 8.96 -15.52 1.80
N ASN A 236 9.61 -14.70 0.94
CA ASN A 236 9.15 -14.14 -0.36
C ASN A 236 8.89 -12.61 -0.39
N SER A 237 9.48 -11.81 0.51
CA SER A 237 9.39 -10.33 0.46
C SER A 237 10.71 -9.64 0.10
N LEU A 238 11.57 -10.32 -0.67
CA LEU A 238 12.86 -9.79 -1.18
C LEU A 238 12.95 -9.97 -2.69
#